data_AF-A0A223GQ67-F1
#
_entry.id   AF-A0A223GQ67-F1
#
_cell.length_a   1.000
_cell.length_b   1.000
_cell.length_c   1.000
_cell.angle_alpha   90.00
_cell.angle_beta   90.00
_cell.angle_gamma   90.00
#
_symmetry.space_group_name_H-M   'P 1'
#
loop_
_entity.id
_entity.type
_entity.pdbx_description
1 polymer ?
#
loop_
_entity_poly.entity_id
_entity_poly.type
_entity_poly.pdbx_seq_one_letter_code
_entity_poly.pdbx_strand_id
1 'polypeptide(L)'
;MLNLVEFAKPVLDEITGQDVRTWSVGPGALEANWQIPELGSRIWRARTLRIAFTQDVTDQLMHADRQDLCQLQCVLDRFLRARLGMHAEAGLDGQMIVITVDRLAVDA
;
A
#
# COMPACT_ATOMS: atom_id res chain seq x y z
N MET A 1 9.22 17.96 -2.24
CA MET A 1 7.85 17.59 -1.81
C MET A 1 7.78 16.08 -1.94
N LEU A 2 7.53 15.36 -0.86
CA LEU A 2 7.44 13.90 -0.91
C LEU A 2 6.28 13.49 -1.80
N ASN A 3 6.55 12.62 -2.77
CA ASN A 3 5.51 12.00 -3.57
C ASN A 3 5.15 10.64 -2.95
N LEU A 4 4.00 10.58 -2.26
CA LEU A 4 3.52 9.33 -1.64
C LEU A 4 3.32 8.20 -2.66
N VAL A 5 3.02 8.54 -3.92
CA VAL A 5 2.93 7.55 -5.00
C VAL A 5 4.31 6.95 -5.28
N GLU A 6 5.36 7.77 -5.41
CA GLU A 6 6.73 7.27 -5.62
C GLU A 6 7.26 6.48 -4.42
N PHE A 7 6.85 6.84 -3.22
CA PHE A 7 7.20 6.10 -2.01
C PHE A 7 6.52 4.73 -1.94
N ALA A 8 5.21 4.65 -2.17
CA ALA A 8 4.44 3.43 -1.97
C ALA A 8 4.41 2.49 -3.19
N LYS A 9 4.55 3.03 -4.42
CA LYS A 9 4.44 2.24 -5.65
C LYS A 9 5.43 1.06 -5.70
N PRO A 10 6.74 1.20 -5.39
CA PRO A 10 7.66 0.07 -5.40
C PRO A 10 7.24 -1.06 -4.44
N VAL A 11 6.67 -0.69 -3.30
CA VAL A 11 6.16 -1.65 -2.31
C VAL A 11 4.92 -2.37 -2.83
N LEU A 12 3.97 -1.63 -3.42
CA LEU A 12 2.77 -2.23 -4.01
C LEU A 12 3.10 -3.16 -5.17
N ASP A 13 4.05 -2.76 -6.02
CA ASP A 13 4.48 -3.56 -7.16
C ASP A 13 5.12 -4.88 -6.67
N GLU A 14 5.95 -4.83 -5.63
CA GLU A 14 6.60 -6.00 -5.03
C GLU A 14 5.61 -6.95 -4.33
N ILE A 15 4.65 -6.42 -3.56
CA ILE A 15 3.65 -7.25 -2.86
C ILE A 15 2.75 -7.98 -3.86
N THR A 16 2.36 -7.29 -4.93
CA THR A 16 1.40 -7.82 -5.89
C THR A 16 2.05 -8.59 -7.03
N GLY A 17 3.36 -8.46 -7.21
CA GLY A 17 4.13 -9.00 -8.33
C GLY A 17 3.73 -8.38 -9.68
N GLN A 18 3.17 -7.16 -9.68
CA GLN A 18 2.56 -6.51 -10.83
C GLN A 18 2.96 -5.04 -10.91
N ASP A 19 2.86 -4.43 -12.10
CA ASP A 19 2.96 -2.98 -12.23
C ASP A 19 1.62 -2.32 -11.87
N VAL A 20 1.46 -1.98 -10.59
CA VAL A 20 0.21 -1.47 -10.03
C VAL A 20 0.04 0.00 -10.39
N ARG A 21 -1.09 0.34 -11.01
CA ARG A 21 -1.47 1.74 -11.21
C ARG A 21 -1.80 2.36 -9.86
N THR A 22 -1.02 3.35 -9.47
CA THR A 22 -1.15 4.05 -8.19
C THR A 22 -1.29 5.56 -8.45
N TRP A 23 -2.23 6.22 -7.78
CA TRP A 23 -2.44 7.65 -7.89
C TRP A 23 -2.80 8.26 -6.54
N SER A 24 -2.50 9.55 -6.34
CA SER A 24 -2.92 10.27 -5.15
C SER A 24 -4.40 10.67 -5.25
N VAL A 25 -5.14 10.55 -4.15
CA VAL A 25 -6.55 10.95 -4.04
C VAL A 25 -6.80 12.04 -3.01
N GLY A 26 -5.73 12.54 -2.38
CA GLY A 26 -5.79 13.63 -1.41
C GLY A 26 -4.53 13.70 -0.55
N PRO A 27 -4.46 14.68 0.36
CA PRO A 27 -3.38 14.77 1.34
C PRO A 27 -3.29 13.47 2.15
N GLY A 28 -2.12 12.83 2.14
CA GLY A 28 -1.92 11.58 2.87
C GLY A 28 -2.68 10.38 2.31
N ALA A 29 -3.30 10.44 1.13
CA ALA A 29 -4.09 9.32 0.61
C ALA A 29 -3.71 8.96 -0.82
N LEU A 30 -3.61 7.65 -1.07
CA LEU A 30 -3.40 7.08 -2.39
C LEU A 30 -4.37 5.93 -2.66
N GLU A 31 -4.67 5.74 -3.93
CA GLU A 31 -5.42 4.60 -4.43
C GLU A 31 -4.58 3.84 -5.44
N ALA A 32 -4.80 2.54 -5.48
CA ALA A 32 -4.09 1.61 -6.32
C ALA A 32 -5.05 0.56 -6.88
N ASN A 33 -4.90 0.24 -8.17
CA ASN A 33 -5.65 -0.85 -8.80
C ASN A 33 -4.78 -2.10 -8.90
N TRP A 34 -5.09 -3.08 -8.06
CA TRP A 34 -4.46 -4.38 -8.05
C TRP A 34 -5.33 -5.39 -8.80
N GLN A 35 -4.74 -6.21 -9.67
CA GLN A 35 -5.47 -7.30 -10.30
C GLN A 35 -5.22 -8.62 -9.56
N ILE A 36 -6.30 -9.28 -9.12
CA ILE A 36 -6.21 -10.58 -8.45
C ILE A 36 -6.74 -11.66 -9.41
N PRO A 37 -5.98 -12.73 -9.68
CA PRO A 37 -6.48 -13.85 -10.46
C PRO A 37 -7.58 -14.58 -9.66
N GLU A 38 -8.75 -14.76 -10.27
CA GLU A 38 -9.79 -15.60 -9.67
C GLU A 38 -9.43 -17.07 -9.85
N LEU A 39 -9.46 -17.84 -8.76
CA LEU A 39 -9.11 -19.25 -8.78
C LEU A 39 -9.99 -20.00 -9.79
N GLY A 40 -9.39 -20.64 -10.79
CA GLY A 40 -10.11 -21.36 -11.84
C GLY A 40 -10.66 -20.51 -12.99
N SER A 41 -10.34 -19.21 -13.04
CA SER A 41 -10.78 -18.30 -14.10
C SER A 41 -9.58 -17.69 -14.86
N ARG A 42 -9.78 -17.39 -16.14
CA ARG A 42 -8.84 -16.57 -16.93
C ARG A 42 -9.08 -15.07 -16.74
N ILE A 43 -10.06 -14.70 -15.91
CA ILE A 43 -10.44 -13.33 -15.64
C ILE A 43 -9.65 -12.83 -14.43
N TRP A 44 -9.00 -11.68 -14.60
CA TRP A 44 -8.31 -10.97 -13.55
C TRP A 44 -9.23 -9.84 -13.08
N ARG A 45 -9.68 -9.88 -11.83
CA ARG A 45 -10.54 -8.80 -11.32
C ARG A 45 -9.69 -7.69 -10.74
N ALA A 46 -9.96 -6.46 -11.17
CA ALA A 46 -9.41 -5.28 -10.54
C ALA A 46 -10.04 -5.10 -9.16
N ARG A 47 -9.19 -4.88 -8.17
CA ARG A 47 -9.51 -4.51 -6.80
C ARG A 47 -8.88 -3.14 -6.56
N THR A 48 -9.70 -2.20 -6.13
CA THR A 48 -9.20 -0.89 -5.71
C THR A 48 -8.79 -0.98 -4.24
N LEU A 49 -7.53 -0.66 -4.00
CA LEU A 49 -6.92 -0.51 -2.68
C LEU A 49 -6.78 0.98 -2.41
N ARG A 50 -7.32 1.44 -1.28
CA ARG A 50 -7.12 2.79 -0.78
C ARG A 50 -6.22 2.74 0.46
N ILE A 51 -5.12 3.48 0.42
CA ILE A 51 -4.19 3.62 1.55
C ILE A 51 -4.24 5.06 2.04
N ALA A 52 -4.57 5.24 3.31
CA ALA A 52 -4.55 6.53 3.98
C ALA A 52 -3.43 6.55 5.03
N PHE A 53 -2.45 7.42 4.84
CA PHE A 53 -1.40 7.74 5.79
C PHE A 53 -1.92 8.83 6.74
N THR A 54 -1.70 8.62 8.03
CA THR A 54 -1.94 9.65 9.03
C THR A 54 -0.97 10.81 8.89
N GLN A 55 -1.32 11.94 9.48
CA GLN A 55 -0.47 13.14 9.45
C GLN A 55 0.93 12.86 10.02
N ASP A 56 1.02 12.14 11.14
CA ASP A 56 2.29 11.77 11.77
C ASP A 56 3.21 10.99 10.81
N VAL A 57 2.66 10.06 10.04
CA VAL A 57 3.42 9.29 9.05
C VAL A 57 3.82 10.17 7.88
N THR A 58 2.94 11.04 7.39
CA THR A 58 3.31 11.98 6.32
C THR A 58 4.42 12.92 6.76
N ASP A 59 4.38 13.40 8.01
CA ASP A 59 5.41 14.26 8.57
C ASP A 59 6.73 13.48 8.73
N GLN A 60 6.68 12.23 9.21
CA GLN A 60 7.86 11.36 9.28
C GLN A 60 8.52 11.17 7.91
N LEU A 61 7.73 10.88 6.88
CA LEU A 61 8.24 10.66 5.53
C LEU A 61 8.81 11.94 4.90
N MET A 62 8.29 13.12 5.27
CA MET A 62 8.79 14.41 4.79
C MET A 62 10.18 14.77 5.35
N HIS A 63 10.52 14.24 6.53
CA HIS A 63 11.80 14.50 7.21
C HIS A 63 12.81 13.36 7.05
N ALA A 64 12.39 12.20 6.54
CA ALA A 64 13.23 11.04 6.34
C ALA A 64 14.29 11.27 5.24
N ASP A 65 15.50 10.78 5.48
CA ASP A 65 16.53 10.73 4.43
C ASP A 65 16.33 9.52 3.50
N ARG A 66 17.22 9.34 2.53
CA ARG A 66 17.10 8.24 1.56
C ARG A 66 17.20 6.85 2.21
N GLN A 67 18.05 6.70 3.22
CA GLN A 67 18.22 5.42 3.92
C GLN A 67 16.99 5.13 4.77
N ASP A 68 16.48 6.13 5.47
CA ASP A 68 15.24 6.04 6.26
C ASP A 68 14.04 5.70 5.38
N LEU A 69 13.90 6.34 4.21
CA LEU A 69 12.82 6.04 3.27
C LEU A 69 12.85 4.58 2.80
N CYS A 70 14.02 4.03 2.49
CA CYS A 70 14.13 2.61 2.15
C CYS A 70 13.70 1.70 3.33
N GLN A 71 14.07 2.05 4.57
CA GLN A 71 13.63 1.28 5.74
C GLN A 71 12.12 1.38 5.96
N LEU A 72 11.55 2.58 5.81
CA LEU A 72 10.12 2.81 5.93
C LEU A 72 9.33 2.09 4.83
N GLN A 73 9.88 1.94 3.62
CA GLN A 73 9.32 1.08 2.57
C GLN A 73 9.29 -0.40 3.00
N CYS A 74 10.37 -0.91 3.60
CA CYS A 74 10.42 -2.29 4.11
C CYS A 74 9.43 -2.53 5.27
N VAL A 75 9.19 -1.52 6.11
CA VAL A 75 8.16 -1.58 7.16
C VAL A 75 6.76 -1.55 6.54
N LEU A 76 6.54 -0.68 5.55
CA LEU A 76 5.29 -0.61 4.81
C LEU A 76 4.98 -1.93 4.10
N ASP A 77 5.97 -2.58 3.49
CA ASP A 77 5.80 -3.89 2.83
C ASP A 77 5.25 -4.93 3.81
N ARG A 78 5.92 -5.10 4.95
CA ARG A 78 5.49 -6.03 6.00
C ARG A 78 4.09 -5.71 6.52
N PHE A 79 3.81 -4.43 6.77
CA PHE A 79 2.50 -3.97 7.24
C PHE A 79 1.38 -4.28 6.23
N LEU A 80 1.59 -3.96 4.95
CA LEU A 80 0.62 -4.19 3.90
C LEU A 80 0.40 -5.68 3.64
N ARG A 81 1.45 -6.51 3.64
CA ARG A 81 1.31 -7.98 3.52
C ARG A 81 0.45 -8.56 4.64
N ALA A 82 0.69 -8.15 5.89
CA ALA A 82 -0.10 -8.61 7.03
C ALA A 82 -1.58 -8.19 6.91
N ARG A 83 -1.84 -6.94 6.49
CA ARG A 83 -3.20 -6.41 6.32
C ARG A 83 -3.94 -7.07 5.15
N LEU A 84 -3.29 -7.19 4.00
CA LEU A 84 -3.89 -7.81 2.81
C LEU A 84 -4.16 -9.30 3.04
N GLY A 85 -3.30 -10.00 3.79
CA GLY A 85 -3.56 -11.38 4.23
C GLY A 85 -4.87 -11.52 5.01
N MET A 86 -5.10 -10.66 6.00
CA MET A 86 -6.36 -10.64 6.76
C MET A 86 -7.59 -10.33 5.88
N HIS A 87 -7.45 -9.45 4.89
CA HIS A 87 -8.55 -9.15 3.96
C HIS A 87 -8.86 -10.29 3.00
N ALA A 88 -7.87 -11.09 2.62
CA ALA A 88 -8.07 -12.30 1.81
C ALA A 88 -8.85 -13.37 2.60
N GLU A 89 -8.55 -13.53 3.89
CA GLU A 89 -9.27 -14.47 4.77
C GLU A 89 -10.72 -14.03 5.06
N ALA A 90 -10.97 -12.72 5.07
CA ALA A 90 -12.29 -12.15 5.33
C ALA A 90 -13.31 -12.31 4.17
N GLY A 91 -12.90 -12.87 3.02
CA GLY A 91 -13.81 -13.15 1.90
C GLY A 91 -14.47 -11.91 1.29
N LEU A 92 -13.80 -10.75 1.35
CA LEU A 92 -14.31 -9.46 0.86
C LEU A 92 -14.25 -9.36 -0.67
N ASP A 93 -14.81 -10.35 -1.35
CA ASP A 93 -14.82 -10.40 -2.80
C ASP A 93 -15.76 -9.33 -3.38
N GLY A 94 -15.17 -8.27 -3.94
CA GLY A 94 -15.88 -7.22 -4.68
C GLY A 94 -15.69 -5.83 -4.09
N GLN A 95 -15.24 -5.74 -2.83
CA GLN A 95 -15.22 -4.47 -2.11
C GLN A 95 -13.84 -3.79 -2.19
N MET A 96 -13.87 -2.46 -2.12
CA MET A 96 -12.68 -1.63 -1.99
C MET A 96 -11.98 -1.96 -0.66
N ILE A 97 -10.69 -2.27 -0.72
CA ILE A 97 -9.90 -2.50 0.49
C ILE A 97 -9.43 -1.13 0.99
N VAL A 98 -9.70 -0.81 2.25
CA VAL A 98 -9.23 0.44 2.88
C VAL A 98 -8.25 0.11 3.98
N ILE A 99 -7.02 0.59 3.83
CA ILE A 99 -5.96 0.43 4.81
C ILE A 99 -5.55 1.80 5.33
N THR A 100 -5.57 1.97 6.65
CA THR A 100 -4.99 3.15 7.30
C THR A 100 -3.59 2.78 7.82
N VAL A 101 -2.61 3.60 7.47
CA VAL A 101 -1.23 3.52 7.95
C VAL A 101 -1.05 4.61 9.00
N ASP A 102 -1.21 4.23 10.26
CA ASP A 102 -1.07 5.11 11.41
C ASP A 102 0.37 5.16 11.94
N ARG A 103 1.18 4.14 11.69
CA ARG A 103 2.58 4.08 12.14
C ARG A 103 3.47 3.32 11.16
N LEU A 104 4.65 3.87 10.90
CA LEU A 104 5.77 3.19 10.25
C LEU A 104 6.98 3.22 11.20
N ALA A 105 6.95 2.34 12.19
CA ALA A 105 8.07 2.17 13.11
C ALA A 105 9.04 1.12 12.56
N VAL A 106 10.32 1.46 12.49
CA VAL A 106 11.40 0.47 12.34
C VAL A 106 11.55 -0.16 13.71
N ASP A 107 11.24 -1.46 13.85
CA ASP A 107 11.58 -2.19 15.07
C ASP A 107 13.08 -2.00 15.31
N ALA A 108 13.42 -1.32 16.41
CA ALA A 108 14.78 -0.99 16.82
C ALA A 108 15.54 -2.20 17.37
#